data_AF-A0A3L7T1H3-F1
#
_entry.id   AF-A0A3L7T1H3-F1
#
_cell.length_a   1.000
_cell.length_b   1.000
_cell.length_c   1.000
_cell.angle_alpha   90.00
_cell.angle_beta   90.00
_cell.angle_gamma   90.00
#
_symmetry.space_group_name_H-M   'P 1'
#
loop_
_entity.id
_entity.type
_entity.pdbx_description
1 polymer ?
#
loop_
_entity_poly.entity_id
_entity_poly.type
_entity_poly.pdbx_seq_one_letter_code
_entity_poly.pdbx_strand_id
1 'polypeptide(L)' 'VDAGEVLATIRRERRAGLDELEDVLGWTVPRIACATLELEVGRWIVRDVEGGFRELGGA' A
#
# COMPACT_ATOMS: atom_id res chain seq x y z
N VAL A 1 12.21 -2.38 -3.46
CA VAL A 1 11.72 -2.65 -4.84
C VAL A 1 10.22 -2.94 -4.76
N ASP A 2 9.80 -3.83 -3.86
CA ASP A 2 8.38 -4.13 -3.62
C ASP A 2 7.58 -2.99 -2.94
N ALA A 3 8.07 -2.46 -1.81
CA ALA A 3 7.41 -1.35 -1.11
C ALA A 3 7.26 -0.07 -1.97
N GLY A 4 8.21 0.20 -2.86
CA GLY A 4 8.15 1.36 -3.76
C GLY A 4 7.02 1.25 -4.79
N GLU A 5 6.81 0.04 -5.32
CA GLU A 5 5.75 -0.21 -6.31
C GLU A 5 4.36 -0.19 -5.66
N VAL A 6 4.23 -0.77 -4.46
CA VAL A 6 3.00 -0.66 -3.64
C VAL A 6 2.67 0.80 -3.32
N LEU A 7 3.66 1.60 -2.89
CA LEU A 7 3.46 3.02 -2.62
C LEU A 7 3.05 3.79 -3.87
N ALA A 8 3.68 3.52 -5.02
CA ALA A 8 3.33 4.16 -6.29
C ALA A 8 1.89 3.85 -6.70
N THR A 9 1.45 2.60 -6.53
CA THR A 9 0.06 2.19 -6.79
C THR A 9 -0.92 2.87 -5.83
N ILE A 10 -0.65 2.85 -4.51
CA ILE A 10 -1.48 3.56 -3.52
C ILE A 10 -1.60 5.05 -3.86
N ARG A 11 -0.49 5.69 -4.26
CA ARG A 11 -0.49 7.10 -4.67
C ARG A 11 -1.33 7.34 -5.92
N ARG A 12 -1.20 6.47 -6.92
CA ARG A 12 -1.97 6.55 -8.18
C ARG A 12 -3.47 6.42 -7.95
N GLU A 13 -3.87 5.42 -7.16
CA GLU A 13 -5.27 5.15 -6.82
C GLU A 13 -5.80 6.07 -5.70
N ARG A 14 -4.94 6.86 -5.07
CA ARG A 14 -5.16 7.68 -3.85
C ARG A 14 -5.53 6.89 -2.59
N ARG A 15 -6.04 5.68 -2.76
CA ARG A 15 -6.36 4.69 -1.73
C ARG A 15 -6.36 3.31 -2.38
N ALA A 16 -5.78 2.30 -1.71
CA ALA A 16 -5.94 0.91 -2.14
C ALA A 16 -5.94 -0.06 -0.93
N GLY A 17 -6.81 -1.07 -0.94
CA GLY A 17 -6.83 -2.24 -0.04
C GLY A 17 -5.92 -3.37 -0.55
N LEU A 18 -5.80 -4.45 0.23
CA LEU A 18 -4.94 -5.59 -0.14
C LEU A 18 -5.42 -6.33 -1.38
N ASP A 19 -6.74 -6.45 -1.55
CA ASP A 19 -7.42 -7.04 -2.71
C ASP A 19 -7.22 -6.18 -3.96
N GLU A 20 -7.45 -4.87 -3.85
CA GLU A 20 -7.22 -3.92 -4.95
C GLU A 20 -5.75 -3.91 -5.38
N LEU A 21 -4.81 -4.02 -4.44
CA LEU A 21 -3.39 -4.15 -4.72
C LEU A 21 -3.03 -5.52 -5.36
N GLU A 22 -3.67 -6.61 -4.94
CA GLU A 22 -3.50 -7.94 -5.53
C GLU A 22 -3.93 -7.95 -7.00
N ASP A 23 -5.09 -7.37 -7.30
CA ASP A 23 -5.62 -7.27 -8.67
C ASP A 23 -4.71 -6.43 -9.58
N VAL A 24 -4.21 -5.29 -9.08
CA VAL A 24 -3.38 -4.37 -9.89
C VAL A 24 -1.96 -4.88 -10.07
N LEU A 25 -1.34 -5.42 -9.03
CA LEU A 25 0.07 -5.83 -9.06
C LEU A 25 0.24 -7.29 -9.50
N GLY A 26 -0.82 -8.10 -9.44
CA GLY A 26 -0.75 -9.55 -9.67
C GLY A 26 0.09 -10.27 -8.63
N TRP A 27 0.19 -9.71 -7.41
CA TRP A 27 0.99 -10.26 -6.32
C TRP A 27 0.09 -10.89 -5.27
N THR A 28 0.60 -11.90 -4.58
CA THR A 28 -0.15 -12.53 -3.49
C THR A 28 -0.34 -11.58 -2.32
N VAL A 29 -1.49 -11.66 -1.66
CA VAL A 29 -1.76 -10.90 -0.41
C VAL A 29 -0.61 -10.95 0.61
N PRO A 30 0.04 -12.09 0.94
CA PRO A 30 1.16 -12.09 1.89
C PRO A 30 2.35 -11.22 1.48
N ARG A 31 2.67 -11.16 0.18
CA ARG A 31 3.76 -10.30 -0.33
C ARG A 31 3.39 -8.83 -0.18
N ILE A 32 2.16 -8.48 -0.56
CA ILE A 32 1.63 -7.12 -0.44
C ILE A 32 1.59 -6.71 1.03
N ALA A 33 1.11 -7.59 1.91
CA ALA A 33 1.02 -7.33 3.34
C ALA A 33 2.40 -7.02 3.96
N CYS A 34 3.45 -7.74 3.57
CA CYS A 34 4.82 -7.42 3.99
C CYS A 34 5.26 -6.03 3.49
N ALA A 35 5.03 -5.72 2.21
CA ALA A 35 5.39 -4.43 1.64
C ALA A 35 4.61 -3.26 2.28
N THR A 36 3.31 -3.42 2.56
CA THR A 36 2.51 -2.41 3.26
C THR A 36 2.96 -2.24 4.70
N LEU A 37 3.35 -3.33 5.39
CA LEU A 37 3.88 -3.25 6.76
C LEU A 37 5.19 -2.45 6.82
N GLU A 38 6.11 -2.66 5.86
CA GLU A 38 7.33 -1.86 5.76
C GLU A 38 7.02 -0.36 5.58
N LEU A 39 6.06 -0.02 4.72
CA LEU A 39 5.62 1.36 4.48
C LEU A 39 4.91 1.98 5.70
N GLU A 40 4.06 1.22 6.39
CA GLU A 40 3.37 1.65 7.62
C GLU A 40 4.38 1.94 8.74
N VAL A 41 5.36 1.05 8.95
CA VAL A 41 6.44 1.24 9.93
C VAL A 41 7.30 2.46 9.57
N GLY A 42 7.58 2.65 8.28
CA GLY A 42 8.30 3.82 7.76
C GLY A 42 7.48 5.12 7.73
N ARG A 43 6.20 5.09 8.13
CA ARG A 43 5.26 6.23 8.09
C ARG A 43 5.06 6.84 6.70
N TRP A 44 5.13 6.02 5.66
CA TRP A 44 4.85 6.42 4.28
C TRP A 44 3.37 6.28 3.93
N ILE A 45 2.68 5.33 4.56
CA ILE A 45 1.26 5.10 4.38
C ILE A 45 0.56 4.96 5.74
N VAL A 46 -0.76 5.14 5.72
CA VAL A 46 -1.65 4.87 6.84
C VAL A 46 -2.81 4.02 6.37
N ARG A 47 -3.32 3.18 7.26
CA ARG A 47 -4.53 2.40 7.04
C ARG A 47 -5.75 3.13 7.59
N ASP A 48 -6.78 3.30 6.77
CA ASP A 48 -8.07 3.85 7.19
C ASP A 48 -8.95 2.80 7.88
N VAL A 49 -10.10 3.25 8.42
CA VAL A 49 -11.04 2.38 9.16
C VAL A 49 -11.68 1.29 8.30
N GLU A 50 -11.63 1.43 6.97
CA GLU A 50 -12.13 0.45 6.01
C GLU A 50 -11.02 -0.51 5.55
N GLY A 51 -9.81 -0.39 6.11
CA GLY A 51 -8.66 -1.22 5.77
C GLY A 51 -7.90 -0.78 4.53
N GLY A 52 -8.25 0.36 3.93
CA GLY A 52 -7.55 0.90 2.76
C GLY A 52 -6.29 1.67 3.16
N PHE A 53 -5.23 1.51 2.39
CA PHE A 53 -3.99 2.24 2.56
C PHE A 53 -4.00 3.55 1.78
N ARG A 54 -3.51 4.62 2.40
CA ARG A 54 -3.32 5.94 1.79
C ARG A 54 -1.92 6.43 2.06
N GLU A 55 -1.34 7.13 1.10
CA GLU A 55 -0.08 7.82 1.33
C GLU A 55 -0.23 8.90 2.40
N LEU A 56 0.67 8.89 3.38
CA LEU A 56 0.88 10.02 4.26
C LEU A 56 1.67 11.04 3.45
N GLY A 57 0.99 12.07 2.95
CA GLY A 57 1.62 13.13 2.16
C GLY A 57 2.87 13.65 2.87
N GLY A 58 4.03 13.45 2.24
CA GLY A 58 5.28 14.07 2.69
C GLY A 58 5.19 15.59 2.52
N ALA A 59 5.74 16.31 3.49
CA ALA A 59 5.91 17.77 3.49
C ALA A 59 6.56 18.31 2.21
#